data_AF-A0A372LAE3-F1
#
_entry.id   AF-A0A372LAE3-F1
#
_cell.length_a   1.000
_cell.length_b   1.000
_cell.length_c   1.000
_cell.angle_alpha   90.00
_cell.angle_beta   90.00
_cell.angle_gamma   90.00
#
_symmetry.space_group_name_H-M   'P 1'
#
loop_
_entity.id
_entity.type
_entity.pdbx_description
1 polymer ?
#
loop_
_entity_poly.entity_id
_entity_poly.type
_entity_poly.pdbx_seq_one_letter_code
_entity_poly.pdbx_strand_id
1 'polypeptide(L)'
;MTLSVQFYTLLAMIGMGSYFGAALDTYNRFLKRSKRKSWIVFINDFLFWVVQGLIIFYVLFLVNEGELRLYSFIALFCGFSAYQALMKGLFLRCLEAVIKFILATGNFIAKSFQILIYHPIKWLAGGVIFLLIGLLKVIFFMFRQVLKVIYSVIKIMVKPFRWLFMATWNFLPKSVTKTVGKFYNGITGFFYKIKNLIKRYVAKWRNKPE
;
A
#
# COMPACT_ATOMS: atom_id res chain seq x y z
N MET A 1 -61.13 -6.85 28.97
CA MET A 1 -60.42 -6.18 27.85
C MET A 1 -61.43 -5.51 26.93
N THR A 2 -61.18 -4.26 26.54
CA THR A 2 -61.98 -3.55 25.54
C THR A 2 -61.55 -3.94 24.13
N LEU A 3 -62.45 -3.83 23.15
CA LEU A 3 -62.19 -4.11 21.74
C LEU A 3 -61.00 -3.29 21.20
N SER A 4 -60.87 -2.05 21.65
CA SER A 4 -59.78 -1.14 21.29
C SER A 4 -58.39 -1.67 21.68
N VAL A 5 -58.26 -2.29 22.85
CA VAL A 5 -57.00 -2.91 23.30
C VAL A 5 -56.66 -4.10 22.40
N GLN A 6 -57.64 -4.93 22.04
CA GLN A 6 -57.40 -6.06 21.14
C GLN A 6 -56.94 -5.63 19.75
N PHE A 7 -57.54 -4.58 19.18
CA PHE A 7 -57.08 -4.00 17.92
C PHE A 7 -55.66 -3.44 18.01
N TYR A 8 -55.34 -2.76 19.11
CA TYR A 8 -54.00 -2.23 19.35
C TYR A 8 -52.96 -3.35 19.49
N THR A 9 -53.27 -4.41 20.22
CA THR A 9 -52.45 -5.63 20.31
C THR A 9 -52.23 -6.24 18.94
N LEU A 10 -53.28 -6.38 18.13
CA LEU A 10 -53.17 -6.98 16.81
C LEU A 10 -52.26 -6.17 15.89
N LEU A 11 -52.41 -4.85 15.86
CA LEU A 11 -51.58 -3.96 15.04
C LEU A 11 -50.13 -3.95 15.52
N ALA A 12 -49.91 -3.93 16.83
CA ALA A 12 -48.58 -4.04 17.42
C ALA A 12 -47.90 -5.37 17.05
N MET A 13 -48.62 -6.49 17.08
CA MET A 13 -48.08 -7.79 16.67
C MET A 13 -47.77 -7.88 15.18
N ILE A 14 -48.59 -7.27 14.31
CA ILE A 14 -48.29 -7.13 12.88
C ILE A 14 -47.00 -6.31 12.69
N GLY A 15 -46.88 -5.17 13.37
CA GLY A 15 -45.68 -4.33 13.34
C GLY A 15 -44.44 -5.08 13.81
N MET A 16 -44.56 -5.86 14.89
CA MET A 16 -43.48 -6.71 15.39
C MET A 16 -43.09 -7.82 14.41
N GLY A 17 -44.05 -8.42 13.70
CA GLY A 17 -43.79 -9.38 12.64
C GLY A 17 -43.01 -8.75 11.48
N SER A 18 -43.37 -7.53 11.09
CA SER A 18 -42.64 -6.77 10.07
C SER A 18 -41.23 -6.38 10.53
N TYR A 19 -41.08 -5.92 11.77
CA TYR A 19 -39.78 -5.65 12.39
C TYR A 19 -38.90 -6.90 12.42
N PHE A 20 -39.45 -8.04 12.82
CA PHE A 20 -38.75 -9.32 12.85
C PHE A 20 -38.21 -9.69 11.45
N GLY A 21 -39.02 -9.48 10.40
CA GLY A 21 -38.58 -9.68 9.01
C GLY A 21 -37.40 -8.79 8.62
N ALA A 22 -37.47 -7.49 8.96
CA ALA A 22 -36.39 -6.54 8.70
C ALA A 22 -35.10 -6.88 9.48
N ALA A 23 -35.25 -7.26 10.75
CA ALA A 23 -34.14 -7.68 11.60
C ALA A 23 -33.46 -8.94 11.07
N LEU A 24 -34.25 -9.93 10.60
CA LEU A 24 -33.74 -11.18 10.04
C LEU A 24 -33.00 -10.96 8.71
N ASP A 25 -33.52 -10.11 7.82
CA ASP A 25 -32.83 -9.75 6.58
C ASP A 25 -31.50 -9.02 6.86
N THR A 26 -31.52 -8.10 7.82
CA THR A 26 -30.31 -7.37 8.27
C THR A 26 -29.28 -8.34 8.82
N TYR A 27 -29.70 -9.20 9.75
CA TYR A 27 -28.86 -10.22 10.36
C TYR A 27 -28.21 -11.14 9.31
N ASN A 28 -29.00 -11.66 8.37
CA ASN A 28 -28.50 -12.51 7.28
C ASN A 28 -27.46 -11.79 6.41
N ARG A 29 -27.64 -10.49 6.11
CA ARG A 29 -26.70 -9.70 5.31
C ARG A 29 -25.36 -9.50 6.03
N PHE A 30 -25.38 -9.29 7.36
CA PHE A 30 -24.17 -9.08 8.16
C PHE A 30 -23.43 -10.38 8.52
N LEU A 31 -24.15 -11.46 8.77
CA LEU A 31 -23.55 -12.73 9.22
C LEU A 31 -22.68 -13.39 8.13
N LYS A 32 -23.00 -13.16 6.84
CA LYS A 32 -22.29 -13.73 5.66
C LYS A 32 -21.87 -15.19 5.91
N ARG A 33 -22.86 -16.07 6.10
CA ARG A 33 -22.74 -17.44 6.61
C ARG A 33 -21.60 -18.27 5.99
N SER A 34 -21.32 -18.09 4.70
CA SER A 34 -20.25 -18.80 3.98
C SER A 34 -18.81 -18.45 4.43
N LYS A 35 -18.57 -17.27 5.01
CA LYS A 35 -17.22 -16.82 5.38
C LYS A 35 -16.89 -17.01 6.85
N ARG A 36 -17.86 -17.36 7.69
CA ARG A 36 -17.74 -17.34 9.16
C ARG A 36 -17.70 -18.77 9.72
N LYS A 37 -16.89 -19.00 10.76
CA LYS A 37 -16.79 -20.32 11.42
C LYS A 37 -18.17 -20.74 11.96
N SER A 38 -18.51 -22.03 11.80
CA SER A 38 -19.82 -22.60 12.17
C SER A 38 -20.22 -22.32 13.63
N TRP A 39 -19.29 -22.42 14.58
CA TRP A 39 -19.54 -22.11 15.99
C TRP A 39 -19.98 -20.66 16.25
N ILE A 40 -19.41 -19.70 15.52
CA ILE A 40 -19.79 -18.29 15.68
C ILE A 40 -21.17 -18.03 15.08
N VAL A 41 -21.50 -18.69 13.96
CA VAL A 41 -22.84 -18.64 13.38
C VAL A 41 -23.86 -19.21 14.35
N PHE A 42 -23.57 -20.35 14.99
CA PHE A 42 -24.46 -20.97 15.96
C PHE A 42 -24.75 -20.07 17.17
N ILE A 43 -23.70 -19.49 17.79
CA ILE A 43 -23.88 -18.59 18.95
C ILE A 43 -24.68 -17.35 18.56
N ASN A 44 -24.40 -16.76 17.40
CA ASN A 44 -25.16 -15.59 16.94
C ASN A 44 -26.60 -15.93 16.59
N ASP A 45 -26.86 -17.10 15.99
CA ASP A 45 -28.23 -17.55 15.67
C ASP A 45 -29.01 -17.73 16.98
N PHE A 46 -28.41 -18.40 17.97
CA PHE A 46 -29.01 -18.57 19.29
C PHE A 46 -29.32 -17.22 19.95
N LEU A 47 -28.34 -16.31 19.99
CA LEU A 47 -28.51 -14.99 20.58
C LEU A 47 -29.58 -14.18 19.85
N PHE A 48 -29.62 -14.25 18.52
CA PHE A 48 -30.62 -13.57 17.71
C PHE A 48 -32.04 -14.06 18.06
N TRP A 49 -32.26 -15.38 18.10
CA TRP A 49 -33.57 -15.93 18.45
C TRP A 49 -34.02 -15.59 19.88
N VAL A 50 -33.09 -15.62 20.84
CA VAL A 50 -33.37 -15.23 22.23
C VAL A 50 -33.76 -13.75 22.29
N VAL A 51 -32.98 -12.86 21.68
CA VAL A 51 -33.26 -11.41 21.67
C VAL A 51 -34.58 -11.11 20.97
N GLN A 52 -34.86 -11.71 19.82
CA GLN A 52 -36.14 -11.51 19.12
C GLN A 52 -37.32 -12.02 19.92
N GLY A 53 -37.22 -13.20 20.53
CA GLY A 53 -38.24 -13.74 21.42
C GLY A 53 -38.52 -12.83 22.61
N LEU A 54 -37.47 -12.29 23.25
CA LEU A 54 -37.59 -11.34 24.37
C LEU A 54 -38.24 -10.02 23.94
N ILE A 55 -37.87 -9.47 22.78
CA ILE A 55 -38.46 -8.22 22.28
C ILE A 55 -39.95 -8.41 21.97
N ILE A 56 -40.31 -9.49 21.27
CA ILE A 56 -41.71 -9.79 20.94
C ILE A 56 -42.53 -10.01 22.21
N PHE A 57 -41.99 -10.77 23.18
CA PHE A 57 -42.64 -10.99 24.46
C PHE A 57 -42.78 -9.70 25.26
N TYR A 58 -41.76 -8.83 25.27
CA TYR A 58 -41.81 -7.54 25.96
C TYR A 58 -42.89 -6.62 25.38
N VAL A 59 -43.01 -6.55 24.05
CA VAL A 59 -44.07 -5.76 23.41
C VAL A 59 -45.44 -6.36 23.70
N LEU A 60 -45.57 -7.69 23.70
CA LEU A 60 -46.81 -8.35 24.10
C LEU A 60 -47.15 -8.09 25.57
N PHE A 61 -46.15 -8.04 26.45
CA PHE A 61 -46.31 -7.70 27.86
C PHE A 61 -46.83 -6.27 28.05
N LEU A 62 -46.25 -5.31 27.32
CA LEU A 62 -46.64 -3.91 27.39
C LEU A 62 -48.08 -3.68 26.92
N VAL A 63 -48.51 -4.41 25.89
CA VAL A 63 -49.76 -4.14 25.17
C VAL A 63 -50.93 -5.00 25.66
N ASN A 64 -50.65 -6.22 26.14
CA ASN A 64 -51.68 -7.21 26.47
C ASN A 64 -51.42 -7.90 27.81
N GLU A 65 -50.62 -7.28 28.69
CA GLU A 65 -50.18 -7.83 29.98
C GLU A 65 -49.50 -9.21 29.88
N GLY A 66 -49.03 -9.57 28.69
CA GLY A 66 -48.31 -10.82 28.43
C GLY A 66 -49.24 -12.01 28.19
N GLU A 67 -50.54 -11.79 27.98
CA GLU A 67 -51.44 -12.86 27.59
C GLU A 67 -51.10 -13.38 26.18
N LEU A 68 -50.54 -14.59 26.13
CA LEU A 68 -50.26 -15.31 24.90
C LEU A 68 -51.56 -15.88 24.34
N ARG A 69 -52.06 -15.27 23.26
CA ARG A 69 -53.25 -15.75 22.55
C ARG A 69 -52.91 -16.13 21.11
N LEU A 70 -53.62 -17.12 20.58
CA LEU A 70 -53.33 -17.72 19.27
C LEU A 70 -53.43 -16.70 18.13
N TYR A 71 -54.36 -15.74 18.20
CA TYR A 71 -54.48 -14.68 17.20
C TYR A 71 -53.28 -13.72 17.19
N SER A 72 -52.56 -13.54 18.31
CA SER A 72 -51.34 -12.71 18.36
C SER A 72 -50.22 -13.34 17.55
N PHE A 73 -50.10 -14.66 17.57
CA PHE A 73 -49.16 -15.40 16.71
C PHE A 73 -49.55 -15.29 15.24
N ILE A 74 -50.83 -15.43 14.91
CA ILE A 74 -51.32 -15.24 13.52
C ILE A 74 -51.01 -13.83 13.03
N ALA A 75 -51.26 -12.80 13.86
CA ALA A 75 -50.95 -11.41 13.55
C ALA A 75 -49.44 -11.20 13.29
N LEU A 76 -48.58 -11.82 14.10
CA LEU A 76 -47.12 -11.81 13.89
C LEU A 76 -46.72 -12.44 12.55
N PHE A 77 -47.24 -13.64 12.23
CA PHE A 77 -46.97 -14.30 10.95
C PHE A 77 -47.49 -13.51 9.75
N CYS A 78 -48.66 -12.88 9.91
CA CYS A 78 -49.24 -12.01 8.90
C CYS A 78 -48.35 -10.78 8.67
N GLY A 79 -47.90 -10.11 9.74
CA GLY A 79 -46.98 -8.98 9.64
C GLY A 79 -45.62 -9.32 9.05
N PHE A 80 -45.09 -10.50 9.34
CA PHE A 80 -43.88 -11.01 8.70
C PHE A 80 -44.08 -11.26 7.20
N SER A 81 -45.20 -11.89 6.83
CA SER A 81 -45.55 -12.16 5.43
C SER A 81 -45.76 -10.87 4.64
N ALA A 82 -46.43 -9.90 5.24
CA ALA A 82 -46.63 -8.58 4.66
C ALA A 82 -45.29 -7.86 4.41
N TYR A 83 -44.36 -7.93 5.36
CA TYR A 83 -43.01 -7.40 5.17
C TYR A 83 -42.28 -8.10 4.00
N GLN A 84 -42.33 -9.44 3.97
CA GLN A 84 -41.64 -10.21 2.94
C GLN A 84 -42.16 -9.88 1.52
N ALA A 85 -43.47 -9.67 1.38
CA ALA A 85 -44.11 -9.40 0.10
C ALA A 85 -43.95 -7.94 -0.37
N LEU A 86 -44.15 -6.96 0.52
CA LEU A 86 -44.19 -5.54 0.13
C LEU A 86 -42.89 -4.78 0.45
N MET A 87 -42.31 -5.01 1.62
CA MET A 87 -41.29 -4.12 2.20
C MET A 87 -39.85 -4.59 1.94
N LYS A 88 -39.64 -5.91 1.77
CA LYS A 88 -38.31 -6.51 1.62
C LYS A 88 -37.45 -5.84 0.55
N GLY A 89 -38.02 -5.63 -0.64
CA GLY A 89 -37.29 -5.02 -1.76
C GLY A 89 -36.85 -3.59 -1.47
N LEU A 90 -37.73 -2.79 -0.88
CA LEU A 90 -37.44 -1.40 -0.48
C LEU A 90 -36.39 -1.36 0.64
N PHE A 91 -36.57 -2.20 1.65
CA PHE A 91 -35.67 -2.28 2.81
C PHE A 91 -34.25 -2.67 2.39
N LEU A 92 -34.09 -3.70 1.55
CA LEU A 92 -32.77 -4.12 1.07
C LEU A 92 -32.09 -3.06 0.21
N ARG A 93 -32.85 -2.33 -0.63
CA ARG A 93 -32.32 -1.20 -1.41
C ARG A 93 -31.86 -0.07 -0.51
N CYS A 94 -32.64 0.29 0.51
CA CYS A 94 -32.29 1.30 1.50
C CYS A 94 -31.03 0.89 2.27
N LEU A 95 -30.99 -0.35 2.77
CA LEU A 95 -29.84 -0.90 3.47
C LEU A 95 -28.57 -0.84 2.62
N GLU A 96 -28.67 -1.22 1.34
CA GLU A 96 -27.53 -1.17 0.43
C GLU A 96 -27.10 0.27 0.10
N ALA A 97 -28.06 1.19 -0.06
CA ALA A 97 -27.78 2.61 -0.23
C ALA A 97 -27.03 3.18 0.97
N VAL A 98 -27.45 2.84 2.20
CA VAL A 98 -26.78 3.25 3.45
C VAL A 98 -25.36 2.67 3.51
N ILE A 99 -25.18 1.38 3.22
CA ILE A 99 -23.84 0.76 3.20
C ILE A 99 -22.94 1.45 2.17
N LYS A 100 -23.44 1.66 0.95
CA LYS A 100 -22.69 2.35 -0.11
C LYS A 100 -22.35 3.78 0.29
N PHE A 101 -23.28 4.49 0.93
CA PHE A 101 -23.06 5.84 1.43
C PHE A 101 -21.93 5.86 2.47
N ILE A 102 -21.98 4.99 3.47
CA ILE A 102 -20.92 4.90 4.50
C ILE A 102 -19.55 4.58 3.87
N LEU A 103 -19.49 3.62 2.95
CA LEU A 103 -18.25 3.28 2.25
C LEU A 103 -17.75 4.42 1.36
N ALA A 104 -18.66 5.11 0.68
CA ALA A 104 -18.33 6.27 -0.15
C ALA A 104 -17.76 7.40 0.71
N THR A 105 -18.39 7.70 1.85
CA THR A 105 -17.92 8.70 2.81
C THR A 105 -16.55 8.33 3.38
N GLY A 106 -16.35 7.08 3.81
CA GLY A 106 -15.05 6.61 4.32
C GLY A 106 -13.94 6.69 3.26
N ASN A 107 -14.23 6.26 2.03
CA ASN A 107 -13.27 6.36 0.92
C ASN A 107 -13.02 7.81 0.51
N PHE A 108 -14.03 8.66 0.56
CA PHE A 108 -13.88 10.09 0.29
C PHE A 108 -12.93 10.72 1.31
N ILE A 109 -13.14 10.47 2.60
CA ILE A 109 -12.25 10.93 3.68
C ILE A 109 -10.83 10.42 3.46
N ALA A 110 -10.65 9.11 3.24
CA ALA A 110 -9.32 8.53 3.03
C ALA A 110 -8.60 9.13 1.82
N LYS A 111 -9.30 9.32 0.69
CA LYS A 111 -8.75 9.98 -0.50
C LYS A 111 -8.43 11.45 -0.25
N SER A 112 -9.29 12.18 0.47
CA SER A 112 -9.04 13.56 0.86
C SER A 112 -7.77 13.67 1.71
N PHE A 113 -7.57 12.79 2.69
CA PHE A 113 -6.32 12.74 3.46
C PHE A 113 -5.10 12.43 2.59
N GLN A 114 -5.20 11.49 1.64
CA GLN A 114 -4.09 11.16 0.73
C GLN A 114 -3.72 12.32 -0.22
N ILE A 115 -4.72 13.05 -0.72
CA ILE A 115 -4.47 14.20 -1.61
C ILE A 115 -3.94 15.39 -0.78
N LEU A 116 -4.52 15.64 0.39
CA LEU A 116 -4.20 16.81 1.20
C LEU A 116 -2.91 16.68 1.99
N ILE A 117 -2.50 15.46 2.38
CA ILE A 117 -1.33 15.25 3.25
C ILE A 117 -0.23 14.49 2.51
N TYR A 118 -0.53 13.32 1.94
CA TYR A 118 0.51 12.47 1.35
C TYR A 118 1.17 13.09 0.10
N HIS A 119 0.38 13.64 -0.82
CA HIS A 119 0.92 14.29 -2.02
C HIS A 119 1.80 15.52 -1.73
N PRO A 120 1.38 16.51 -0.91
CA PRO A 120 2.22 17.67 -0.66
C PRO A 120 3.50 17.32 0.10
N ILE A 121 3.46 16.40 1.06
CA ILE A 121 4.67 15.95 1.77
C ILE A 121 5.65 15.31 0.79
N LYS A 122 5.17 14.44 -0.11
CA LYS A 122 6.02 13.80 -1.12
C LYS A 122 6.62 14.84 -2.07
N TRP A 123 5.85 15.84 -2.48
CA TRP A 123 6.34 16.92 -3.35
C TRP A 123 7.40 17.78 -2.65
N LEU A 124 7.17 18.14 -1.38
CA LEU A 124 8.14 18.87 -0.56
C LEU A 124 9.43 18.08 -0.36
N ALA A 125 9.34 16.79 0.01
CA ALA A 125 10.50 15.92 0.15
C ALA A 125 11.26 15.78 -1.18
N GLY A 126 10.55 15.63 -2.30
CA GLY A 126 11.13 15.62 -3.63
C GLY A 126 11.86 16.93 -3.97
N GLY A 127 11.30 18.07 -3.59
CA GLY A 127 11.91 19.39 -3.75
C GLY A 127 13.23 19.51 -2.97
N VAL A 128 13.26 19.07 -1.71
CA VAL A 128 14.48 19.07 -0.89
C VAL A 128 15.56 18.17 -1.48
N ILE A 129 15.20 16.96 -1.91
CA ILE A 129 16.14 16.03 -2.55
C ILE A 129 16.67 16.63 -3.86
N PHE A 130 15.81 17.26 -4.67
CA PHE A 130 16.22 17.92 -5.90
C PHE A 130 17.22 19.06 -5.64
N LEU A 131 16.99 19.86 -4.59
CA LEU A 131 17.93 20.91 -4.17
C LEU A 131 19.28 20.33 -3.73
N LEU A 132 19.29 19.26 -2.92
CA LEU A 132 20.52 18.60 -2.48
C LEU A 132 21.32 18.03 -3.66
N ILE A 133 20.65 17.35 -4.59
CA ILE A 133 21.29 16.81 -5.81
C ILE A 133 21.81 17.97 -6.68
N GLY A 134 21.05 19.07 -6.78
CA GLY A 134 21.47 20.29 -7.46
C GLY A 134 22.78 20.86 -6.90
N LEU A 135 22.86 21.02 -5.57
CA LEU A 135 24.06 21.49 -4.89
C LEU A 135 25.26 20.57 -5.14
N LEU A 136 25.08 19.26 -4.99
CA LEU A 136 26.14 18.28 -5.24
C LEU A 136 26.66 18.35 -6.67
N LYS A 137 25.76 18.52 -7.64
CA LYS A 137 26.09 18.65 -9.07
C LYS A 137 26.89 19.92 -9.35
N VAL A 138 26.52 21.05 -8.73
CA VAL A 138 27.27 22.31 -8.83
C VAL A 138 28.69 22.15 -8.26
N ILE A 139 28.82 21.57 -7.07
CA ILE A 139 30.12 21.30 -6.45
C ILE A 139 30.99 20.41 -7.36
N PHE A 140 30.42 19.33 -7.90
CA PHE A 140 31.14 18.44 -8.81
C PHE A 140 31.56 19.15 -10.10
N PHE A 141 30.71 20.03 -10.64
CA PHE A 141 31.04 20.84 -11.81
C PHE A 141 32.21 21.78 -11.53
N MET A 142 32.19 22.50 -10.40
CA MET A 142 33.29 23.36 -9.97
C MET A 142 34.58 22.57 -9.79
N PHE A 143 34.53 21.43 -9.09
CA PHE A 143 35.68 20.56 -8.90
C PHE A 143 36.26 20.05 -10.23
N ARG A 144 35.40 19.61 -11.16
CA ARG A 144 35.81 19.20 -12.51
C ARG A 144 36.50 20.34 -13.26
N GLN A 145 36.01 21.57 -13.15
CA GLN A 145 36.65 22.72 -13.79
C GLN A 145 38.04 22.99 -13.21
N VAL A 146 38.19 22.97 -11.88
CA VAL A 146 39.50 23.14 -11.22
C VAL A 146 40.49 22.07 -11.66
N LEU A 147 40.09 20.78 -11.67
CA LEU A 147 40.95 19.70 -12.15
C LEU A 147 41.39 19.90 -13.61
N LYS A 148 40.50 20.41 -14.47
CA LYS A 148 40.83 20.68 -15.88
C LYS A 148 41.86 21.80 -16.00
N VAL A 149 41.79 22.83 -15.15
CA VAL A 149 42.79 23.91 -15.08
C VAL A 149 44.13 23.35 -14.62
N ILE A 150 44.16 22.62 -13.50
CA ILE A 150 45.39 22.01 -12.97
C ILE A 150 46.04 21.11 -14.02
N TYR A 151 45.27 20.22 -14.65
CA TYR A 151 45.78 19.36 -15.72
C TYR A 151 46.33 20.17 -16.90
N SER A 152 45.69 21.28 -17.26
CA SER A 152 46.16 22.16 -18.32
C SER A 152 47.48 22.83 -17.97
N VAL A 153 47.65 23.31 -16.73
CA VAL A 153 48.91 23.91 -16.24
C VAL A 153 50.03 22.88 -16.21
N ILE A 154 49.80 21.69 -15.65
CA ILE A 154 50.78 20.59 -15.63
C ILE A 154 51.18 20.22 -17.07
N LYS A 155 50.21 20.07 -17.97
CA LYS A 155 50.47 19.77 -19.37
C LYS A 155 51.30 20.86 -20.05
N ILE A 156 51.05 22.13 -19.71
CA ILE A 156 51.84 23.27 -20.22
C ILE A 156 53.27 23.25 -19.68
N MET A 157 53.49 22.95 -18.38
CA MET A 157 54.84 22.87 -17.80
C MET A 157 55.63 21.63 -18.24
N VAL A 158 54.98 20.49 -18.45
CA VAL A 158 55.66 19.25 -18.88
C VAL A 158 56.05 19.30 -20.36
N LYS A 159 55.37 20.10 -21.19
CA LYS A 159 55.72 20.30 -22.61
C LYS A 159 57.16 20.82 -22.83
N PRO A 160 57.62 21.92 -22.22
CA PRO A 160 58.98 22.40 -22.37
C PRO A 160 59.98 21.43 -21.75
N PHE A 161 59.63 20.74 -20.66
CA PHE A 161 60.50 19.72 -20.08
C PHE A 161 60.69 18.51 -21.01
N ARG A 162 59.63 18.05 -21.68
CA ARG A 162 59.74 17.01 -22.73
C ARG A 162 60.57 17.49 -23.92
N TRP A 163 60.44 18.75 -24.31
CA TRP A 163 61.23 19.33 -25.38
C TRP A 163 62.72 19.42 -25.02
N LEU A 164 63.05 19.87 -23.79
CA LEU A 164 64.40 19.85 -23.23
C LEU A 164 64.98 18.43 -23.18
N PHE A 165 64.20 17.46 -22.68
CA PHE A 165 64.63 16.07 -22.63
C PHE A 165 64.90 15.51 -24.04
N MET A 166 64.05 15.82 -25.02
CA MET A 166 64.28 15.45 -26.44
C MET A 166 65.51 16.14 -27.03
N ALA A 167 65.76 17.42 -26.73
CA ALA A 167 66.95 18.13 -27.17
C ALA A 167 68.23 17.48 -26.62
N THR A 168 68.22 17.10 -25.33
CA THR A 168 69.33 16.35 -24.72
C THR A 168 69.46 14.93 -25.28
N TRP A 169 68.35 14.28 -25.64
CA TRP A 169 68.35 12.94 -26.25
C TRP A 169 69.02 12.92 -27.63
N ASN A 170 68.89 14.01 -28.40
CA ASN A 170 69.50 14.12 -29.72
C ASN A 170 71.01 14.42 -29.66
N PHE A 171 71.51 14.89 -28.52
CA PHE A 171 72.92 15.21 -28.29
C PHE A 171 73.71 14.06 -27.61
N LEU A 172 73.04 12.98 -27.20
CA LEU A 172 73.65 11.86 -26.49
C LEU A 172 74.25 10.80 -27.46
N PRO A 173 75.48 10.30 -27.20
CA PRO A 173 76.12 9.29 -28.06
C PRO A 173 75.41 7.93 -28.01
N LYS A 174 75.47 7.18 -29.13
CA LYS A 174 74.74 5.91 -29.39
C LYS A 174 74.89 4.81 -28.30
N SER A 175 75.90 4.89 -27.43
CA SER A 175 76.06 3.95 -26.30
C SER A 175 75.04 4.16 -25.18
N VAL A 176 74.66 5.41 -24.89
CA VAL A 176 73.74 5.71 -23.79
C VAL A 176 72.31 5.32 -24.17
N THR A 177 71.91 5.58 -25.42
CA THR A 177 70.60 5.17 -25.96
C THR A 177 70.42 3.65 -25.99
N LYS A 178 71.50 2.88 -26.20
CA LYS A 178 71.48 1.40 -26.19
C LYS A 178 71.33 0.82 -24.78
N THR A 179 71.95 1.44 -23.77
CA THR A 179 71.82 1.03 -22.35
C THR A 179 70.44 1.36 -21.78
N VAL A 180 69.92 2.56 -22.08
CA VAL A 180 68.56 2.96 -21.69
C VAL A 180 67.52 2.12 -22.45
N GLY A 181 67.74 1.80 -23.72
CA GLY A 181 66.88 0.89 -24.49
C GLY A 181 66.81 -0.53 -23.92
N LYS A 182 67.91 -1.06 -23.38
CA LYS A 182 67.92 -2.34 -22.64
C LYS A 182 67.11 -2.26 -21.34
N PHE A 183 67.29 -1.18 -20.57
CA PHE A 183 66.50 -0.95 -19.35
C PHE A 183 65.01 -0.80 -19.65
N TYR A 184 64.67 -0.04 -20.69
CA TYR A 184 63.29 0.14 -21.13
C TYR A 184 62.64 -1.17 -21.57
N ASN A 185 63.34 -2.01 -22.34
CA ASN A 185 62.85 -3.35 -22.71
C ASN A 185 62.67 -4.26 -21.49
N GLY A 186 63.55 -4.18 -20.48
CA GLY A 186 63.39 -4.92 -19.21
C GLY A 186 62.16 -4.50 -18.42
N ILE A 187 61.94 -3.19 -18.30
CA ILE A 187 60.77 -2.62 -17.63
C ILE A 187 59.49 -2.98 -18.41
N THR A 188 59.51 -2.90 -19.73
CA THR A 188 58.37 -3.26 -20.60
C THR A 188 58.01 -4.75 -20.46
N GLY A 189 59.00 -5.64 -20.37
CA GLY A 189 58.79 -7.06 -20.09
C GLY A 189 58.19 -7.33 -18.71
N PHE A 190 58.61 -6.56 -17.69
CA PHE A 190 58.03 -6.61 -16.34
C PHE A 190 56.56 -6.15 -16.33
N PHE A 191 56.25 -5.03 -16.98
CA PHE A 191 54.87 -4.56 -17.14
C PHE A 191 54.00 -5.53 -17.94
N TYR A 192 54.53 -6.20 -18.96
CA TYR A 192 53.80 -7.21 -19.72
C TYR A 192 53.50 -8.45 -18.87
N LYS A 193 54.44 -8.88 -18.03
CA LYS A 193 54.23 -9.94 -17.03
C LYS A 193 53.14 -9.58 -16.03
N ILE A 194 53.18 -8.37 -15.47
CA ILE A 194 52.15 -7.89 -14.54
C ILE A 194 50.78 -7.84 -15.22
N LYS A 195 50.71 -7.31 -16.46
CA LYS A 195 49.46 -7.27 -17.23
C LYS A 195 48.89 -8.67 -17.47
N ASN A 196 49.73 -9.65 -17.79
CA ASN A 196 49.29 -11.04 -17.96
C ASN A 196 48.86 -11.70 -16.63
N LEU A 197 49.51 -11.38 -15.51
CA LEU A 197 49.09 -11.83 -14.18
C LEU A 197 47.71 -11.28 -13.82
N ILE A 198 47.50 -9.97 -14.01
CA ILE A 198 46.20 -9.33 -13.80
C ILE A 198 45.14 -9.96 -14.71
N LYS A 199 45.44 -10.16 -16.01
CA LYS A 199 44.50 -10.79 -16.95
C LYS A 199 44.13 -12.22 -16.55
N ARG A 200 45.09 -13.02 -16.06
CA ARG A 200 44.85 -14.37 -15.53
C ARG A 200 43.99 -14.35 -14.27
N TYR A 201 44.27 -13.45 -13.32
CA TYR A 201 43.48 -13.33 -12.10
C TYR A 201 42.04 -12.85 -12.38
N VAL A 202 41.87 -11.88 -13.28
CA VAL A 202 40.55 -11.41 -13.73
C VAL A 202 39.77 -12.51 -14.45
N ALA A 203 40.43 -13.29 -15.32
CA ALA A 203 39.78 -14.44 -15.98
C ALA A 203 39.38 -15.54 -14.99
N LYS A 204 40.21 -15.80 -13.97
CA LYS A 204 39.92 -16.77 -12.90
C LYS A 204 38.75 -16.32 -12.02
N TRP A 205 38.63 -15.02 -11.78
CA TRP A 205 37.48 -14.43 -11.07
C TRP A 205 36.20 -14.45 -11.91
N ARG A 206 36.29 -14.27 -13.24
CA ARG A 206 35.13 -14.27 -14.14
C ARG A 206 34.60 -15.66 -14.49
N ASN A 207 35.43 -16.70 -14.38
CA ASN A 207 35.07 -18.09 -14.66
C ASN A 207 34.80 -18.91 -13.38
N LYS A 208 34.57 -18.26 -12.24
CA LYS A 208 34.07 -18.95 -11.04
C LYS A 208 32.59 -19.30 -11.32
N PRO A 209 32.22 -20.58 -11.45
CA PRO A 209 30.82 -20.96 -11.53
C PRO A 209 30.17 -20.66 -10.17
N GLU A 210 28.93 -20.18 -10.22
CA GLU A 210 28.04 -20.10 -9.05
C GLU A 210 27.92 -21.46 -8.35
#